data_AF-A0A2G5J574-F1
#
_entry.id   AF-A0A2G5J574-F1
#
_cell.length_a   1.000
_cell.length_b   1.000
_cell.length_c   1.000
_cell.angle_alpha   90.00
_cell.angle_beta   90.00
_cell.angle_gamma   90.00
#
_symmetry.space_group_name_H-M   'P 1'
#
loop_
_entity.id
_entity.type
_entity.pdbx_description
1 polymer ?
#
loop_
_entity_poly.entity_id
_entity_poly.type
_entity_poly.pdbx_seq_one_letter_code
_entity_poly.pdbx_strand_id
1 'polypeptide(L)'
;MTYAWVATPAPLDALGALGTLDLVVRLAAGASLVSCAELLTSRRQLAPGGWLDWEILRLVPRYVRRSFPAVLANHCFVHPRYQLLLWAQSVLSAALFVWPRLWPVALCVAVLHVAEMTRDRWSSDGADELIVIVLVAAAIGYQPGSRVAATACLAFLSLQLTIGYATAGLSKAQSATWRSGYAVVGILRTTIYGDPRLARILARHSLAASLLAWTVILGELALGAIWFLPGVLIPPFLACGLLFHVGCARLMGLNTFLWAFPALYPAALAIPELRATAYAHAGQLLFLVLPLAAGLCGLWFWLGHRALSSADVTRRGTPKHRSPTRVRPLRPAPRIPGRQRPTPPLPVEERT
;
A
#
# COMPACT_ATOMS: atom_id res chain seq x y z
N MET A 1 39.25 24.86 13.20
CA MET A 1 37.99 24.78 13.96
C MET A 1 37.15 23.65 13.40
N THR A 2 37.33 22.45 13.94
CA THR A 2 36.55 21.25 13.65
C THR A 2 35.25 21.35 14.45
N TYR A 3 34.12 21.58 13.77
CA TYR A 3 32.81 21.43 14.38
C TYR A 3 32.58 19.94 14.66
N ALA A 4 32.96 19.50 15.86
CA ALA A 4 32.51 18.26 16.44
C ALA A 4 31.03 18.44 16.81
N TRP A 5 30.15 18.30 15.81
CA TRP A 5 28.77 17.94 16.10
C TRP A 5 28.85 16.63 16.87
N VAL A 6 28.37 16.64 18.11
CA VAL A 6 28.19 15.44 18.93
C VAL A 6 27.38 14.46 18.09
N ALA A 7 28.09 13.52 17.45
CA ALA A 7 27.47 12.47 16.68
C ALA A 7 26.66 11.67 17.68
N THR A 8 25.34 11.84 17.64
CA THR A 8 24.46 10.87 18.28
C THR A 8 24.87 9.52 17.69
N PRO A 9 25.19 8.51 18.53
CA PRO A 9 25.60 7.22 18.00
C PRO A 9 24.48 6.72 17.10
N ALA A 10 24.84 6.34 15.88
CA ALA A 10 23.90 5.84 14.92
C ALA A 10 23.23 4.56 15.44
N PRO A 11 22.06 4.16 14.91
CA PRO A 11 21.27 3.07 15.50
C PRO A 11 22.03 1.75 15.59
N LEU A 12 22.92 1.46 14.63
CA LEU A 12 23.74 0.25 14.66
C LEU A 12 24.81 0.27 15.77
N ASP A 13 25.31 1.43 16.16
CA ASP A 13 26.26 1.56 17.26
C ASP A 13 25.55 1.51 18.62
N ALA A 14 24.33 2.05 18.70
CA ALA A 14 23.54 2.09 19.93
C ALA A 14 22.80 0.78 20.24
N LEU A 15 22.22 0.12 19.22
CA LEU A 15 21.36 -1.07 19.37
C LEU A 15 21.97 -2.34 18.77
N GLY A 16 22.97 -2.23 17.89
CA GLY A 16 23.44 -3.33 17.06
C GLY A 16 22.45 -3.74 15.96
N ALA A 17 22.89 -4.53 14.99
CA ALA A 17 22.06 -4.99 13.86
C ALA A 17 20.77 -5.72 14.30
N LEU A 18 20.88 -6.58 15.33
CA LEU A 18 19.70 -7.29 15.86
C LEU A 18 18.74 -6.33 16.58
N GLY A 19 19.23 -5.38 17.36
CA GLY A 19 18.37 -4.42 18.06
C GLY A 19 17.68 -3.44 17.10
N THR A 20 18.37 -3.01 16.04
CA THR A 20 17.75 -2.21 14.98
C THR A 20 16.68 -3.00 14.24
N LEU A 21 16.93 -4.28 13.90
CA LEU A 21 15.92 -5.14 13.28
C LEU A 21 14.73 -5.39 14.22
N ASP A 22 14.97 -5.51 15.53
CA ASP A 22 13.91 -5.64 16.55
C ASP A 22 12.94 -4.45 16.48
N LEU A 23 13.45 -3.22 16.30
CA LEU A 23 12.61 -2.03 16.19
C LEU A 23 11.78 -2.03 14.89
N VAL A 24 12.40 -2.39 13.76
CA VAL A 24 11.71 -2.52 12.46
C VAL A 24 10.55 -3.50 12.58
N VAL A 25 10.79 -4.67 13.17
CA VAL A 25 9.79 -5.74 13.29
C VAL A 25 8.65 -5.36 14.23
N ARG A 26 8.95 -4.68 15.34
CA ARG A 26 7.91 -4.16 16.24
C ARG A 26 6.98 -3.18 15.53
N LEU A 27 7.53 -2.27 14.72
CA LEU A 27 6.72 -1.30 13.97
C LEU A 27 5.86 -2.00 12.90
N ALA A 28 6.40 -2.98 12.17
CA ALA A 28 5.63 -3.75 11.19
C ALA A 28 4.56 -4.64 11.84
N ALA A 29 4.85 -5.24 13.00
CA ALA A 29 3.86 -5.98 13.79
C ALA A 29 2.73 -5.05 14.28
N GLY A 30 3.07 -3.83 14.69
CA GLY A 30 2.11 -2.78 15.00
C GLY A 30 1.22 -2.43 13.80
N ALA A 31 1.80 -2.29 12.61
CA ALA A 31 1.05 -2.05 11.38
C ALA A 31 0.05 -3.19 11.08
N SER A 32 0.49 -4.44 11.22
CA SER A 32 -0.36 -5.62 11.04
C SER A 32 -1.51 -5.67 12.06
N LEU A 33 -1.27 -5.29 13.31
CA LEU A 33 -2.30 -5.17 14.34
C LEU A 33 -3.34 -4.12 14.00
N VAL A 34 -2.92 -2.97 13.48
CA VAL A 34 -3.83 -1.90 13.03
C VAL A 34 -4.71 -2.42 11.89
N SER A 35 -4.13 -3.07 10.88
CA SER A 35 -4.91 -3.66 9.77
C SER A 35 -5.96 -4.66 10.27
N CYS A 36 -5.55 -5.57 11.17
CA CYS A 36 -6.48 -6.54 11.77
C CYS A 36 -7.60 -5.85 12.54
N ALA A 37 -7.31 -4.81 13.32
CA ALA A 37 -8.30 -4.07 14.08
C ALA A 37 -9.32 -3.37 13.17
N GLU A 38 -8.88 -2.79 12.05
CA GLU A 38 -9.77 -2.16 11.05
C GLU A 38 -10.73 -3.17 10.42
N LEU A 39 -10.23 -4.35 10.05
CA LEU A 39 -11.05 -5.41 9.49
C LEU A 39 -12.00 -6.02 10.52
N LEU A 40 -11.54 -6.27 11.76
CA LEU A 40 -12.36 -6.82 12.84
C LEU A 40 -13.46 -5.85 13.29
N THR A 41 -13.20 -4.54 13.30
CA THR A 41 -14.23 -3.52 13.57
C THR A 41 -15.24 -3.42 12.42
N SER A 42 -14.81 -3.72 11.20
CA SER A 42 -15.64 -3.78 10.00
C SER A 42 -16.44 -5.11 9.86
N ARG A 43 -16.63 -5.86 10.95
CA ARG A 43 -17.33 -7.17 10.97
C ARG A 43 -18.67 -7.22 10.24
N ARG A 44 -19.45 -6.14 10.25
CA ARG A 44 -20.75 -6.08 9.55
C ARG A 44 -20.59 -6.09 8.03
N GLN A 45 -19.50 -5.49 7.52
CA GLN A 45 -19.20 -5.49 6.09
C GLN A 45 -18.65 -6.82 5.61
N LEU A 46 -17.99 -7.58 6.50
CA LEU A 46 -17.46 -8.92 6.24
C LEU A 46 -18.52 -10.03 6.35
N ALA A 47 -19.65 -9.76 7.00
CA ALA A 47 -20.75 -10.71 7.19
C ALA A 47 -21.54 -10.93 5.88
N PRO A 48 -22.34 -12.02 5.78
CA PRO A 48 -23.16 -12.28 4.61
C PRO A 48 -24.05 -11.10 4.23
N GLY A 49 -24.00 -10.69 2.95
CA GLY A 49 -24.72 -9.53 2.42
C GLY A 49 -24.06 -8.17 2.68
N GLY A 50 -22.92 -8.12 3.38
CA GLY A 50 -22.08 -6.93 3.48
C GLY A 50 -21.27 -6.68 2.19
N TRP A 51 -20.74 -5.47 2.02
CA TRP A 51 -19.99 -5.10 0.81
C TRP A 51 -18.67 -5.89 0.65
N LEU A 52 -18.13 -6.43 1.74
CA LEU A 52 -16.91 -7.24 1.76
C LEU A 52 -17.22 -8.73 2.00
N ASP A 53 -18.44 -9.18 1.71
CA ASP A 53 -18.81 -10.59 1.77
C ASP A 53 -18.02 -11.39 0.72
N TRP A 54 -17.35 -12.46 1.15
CA TRP A 54 -16.57 -13.33 0.27
C TRP A 54 -17.41 -13.94 -0.86
N GLU A 55 -18.68 -14.25 -0.61
CA GLU A 55 -19.60 -14.79 -1.60
C GLU A 55 -19.81 -13.83 -2.77
N ILE A 56 -19.70 -12.51 -2.53
CA ILE A 56 -19.76 -11.45 -3.53
C ILE A 56 -18.37 -11.23 -4.15
N LEU A 57 -17.33 -11.08 -3.33
CA LEU A 57 -15.98 -10.77 -3.80
C LEU A 57 -15.43 -11.84 -4.76
N ARG A 58 -15.70 -13.12 -4.48
CA ARG A 58 -15.24 -14.24 -5.34
C ARG A 58 -15.84 -14.24 -6.74
N LEU A 59 -16.95 -13.53 -6.98
CA LEU A 59 -17.61 -13.46 -8.29
C LEU A 59 -16.86 -12.54 -9.26
N VAL A 60 -15.97 -11.69 -8.76
CA VAL A 60 -15.20 -10.81 -9.63
C VAL A 60 -14.27 -11.67 -10.50
N PRO A 61 -14.27 -11.50 -11.85
CA PRO A 61 -13.58 -12.39 -12.80
C PRO A 61 -12.10 -12.65 -12.52
N ARG A 62 -11.44 -11.72 -11.80
CA ARG A 62 -10.04 -11.82 -11.39
C ARG A 62 -9.78 -12.89 -10.31
N TYR A 63 -10.80 -13.29 -9.55
CA TYR A 63 -10.73 -14.41 -8.60
C TYR A 63 -11.07 -15.77 -9.24
N VAL A 64 -11.82 -15.76 -10.34
CA VAL A 64 -12.44 -16.95 -10.94
C VAL A 64 -11.50 -17.72 -11.89
N ARG A 65 -10.46 -17.07 -12.46
CA ARG A 65 -9.50 -17.74 -13.38
C ARG A 65 -8.36 -18.47 -12.63
N ARG A 66 -8.65 -19.72 -12.20
CA ARG A 66 -7.83 -20.97 -12.04
C ARG A 66 -6.32 -20.83 -11.66
N SER A 67 -5.70 -21.62 -10.77
CA SER A 67 -5.90 -22.98 -10.22
C SER A 67 -5.16 -23.00 -8.88
N PHE A 68 -5.74 -23.50 -7.77
CA PHE A 68 -5.11 -23.52 -6.42
C PHE A 68 -4.58 -22.14 -5.96
N PRO A 69 -5.39 -21.34 -5.25
CA PRO A 69 -5.88 -21.64 -3.90
C PRO A 69 -7.41 -21.42 -3.75
N ALA A 70 -8.19 -21.51 -4.84
CA ALA A 70 -9.62 -21.17 -4.80
C ALA A 70 -10.46 -22.02 -3.82
N VAL A 71 -10.14 -23.31 -3.65
CA VAL A 71 -10.82 -24.18 -2.67
C VAL A 71 -10.50 -23.76 -1.25
N LEU A 72 -9.22 -23.51 -0.96
CA LEU A 72 -8.77 -23.04 0.35
C LEU A 72 -9.33 -21.65 0.66
N ALA A 73 -9.33 -20.74 -0.32
CA ALA A 73 -9.94 -19.41 -0.22
C ALA A 73 -11.44 -19.50 0.07
N ASN A 74 -12.18 -20.34 -0.65
CA ASN A 74 -13.60 -20.57 -0.40
C ASN A 74 -13.89 -21.20 0.96
N HIS A 75 -12.94 -21.97 1.51
CA HIS A 75 -13.09 -22.48 2.85
C HIS A 75 -12.76 -21.43 3.91
N CYS A 76 -11.61 -20.75 3.78
CA CYS A 76 -11.00 -19.89 4.78
C CYS A 76 -11.53 -18.45 4.81
N PHE A 77 -11.89 -17.87 3.66
CA PHE A 77 -12.27 -16.46 3.54
C PHE A 77 -13.76 -16.19 3.76
N VAL A 78 -14.57 -17.24 3.89
CA VAL A 78 -15.99 -17.14 4.23
C VAL A 78 -16.15 -16.76 5.70
N HIS A 79 -17.14 -15.91 5.99
CA HIS A 79 -17.53 -15.59 7.36
C HIS A 79 -18.15 -16.81 8.07
N PRO A 80 -17.82 -17.12 9.34
CA PRO A 80 -16.97 -16.36 10.27
C PRO A 80 -15.49 -16.80 10.28
N ARG A 81 -15.08 -17.79 9.48
CA ARG A 81 -13.71 -18.33 9.50
C ARG A 81 -12.65 -17.28 9.20
N TYR A 82 -12.96 -16.33 8.33
CA TYR A 82 -12.05 -15.21 8.09
C TYR A 82 -11.79 -14.38 9.35
N GLN A 83 -12.78 -14.18 10.22
CA GLN A 83 -12.57 -13.48 11.50
C GLN A 83 -11.64 -14.27 12.43
N LEU A 84 -11.69 -15.61 12.40
CA LEU A 84 -10.75 -16.44 13.16
C LEU A 84 -9.32 -16.26 12.65
N LEU A 85 -9.13 -16.12 11.34
CA LEU A 85 -7.81 -15.83 10.75
C LEU A 85 -7.30 -14.45 11.17
N LEU A 86 -8.16 -13.42 11.18
CA LEU A 86 -7.81 -12.09 11.66
C LEU A 86 -7.46 -12.07 13.16
N TRP A 87 -8.17 -12.84 13.98
CA TRP A 87 -7.83 -13.02 15.39
C TRP A 87 -6.49 -13.75 15.57
N ALA A 88 -6.26 -14.83 14.82
CA ALA A 88 -5.00 -15.55 14.84
C ALA A 88 -3.83 -14.63 14.42
N GLN A 89 -4.00 -13.87 13.34
CA GLN A 89 -3.02 -12.87 12.91
C GLN A 89 -2.79 -11.81 13.98
N SER A 90 -3.84 -11.31 14.62
CA SER A 90 -3.73 -10.33 15.72
C SER A 90 -2.90 -10.87 16.89
N VAL A 91 -3.16 -12.11 17.33
CA VAL A 91 -2.43 -12.74 18.44
C VAL A 91 -0.96 -12.94 18.07
N LEU A 92 -0.69 -13.44 16.86
CA LEU A 92 0.68 -13.66 16.39
C LEU A 92 1.45 -12.34 16.20
N SER A 93 0.81 -11.30 15.67
CA SER A 93 1.40 -9.97 15.54
C SER A 93 1.65 -9.33 16.91
N ALA A 94 0.77 -9.51 17.89
CA ALA A 94 1.00 -9.07 19.27
C ALA A 94 2.17 -9.83 19.91
N ALA A 95 2.27 -11.14 19.69
CA ALA A 95 3.41 -11.93 20.16
C ALA A 95 4.72 -11.45 19.54
N LEU A 96 4.72 -11.17 18.23
CA LEU A 96 5.90 -10.64 17.53
C LEU A 96 6.25 -9.22 17.98
N PHE A 97 5.24 -8.39 18.33
CA PHE A 97 5.48 -7.07 18.90
C PHE A 97 6.22 -7.16 20.24
N VAL A 98 5.95 -8.15 21.08
CA VAL A 98 6.65 -8.35 22.37
C VAL A 98 8.01 -9.04 22.16
N TRP A 99 8.02 -10.11 21.36
CA TRP A 99 9.17 -10.97 21.07
C TRP A 99 9.50 -10.97 19.56
N PRO A 100 10.18 -9.91 19.06
CA PRO A 100 10.39 -9.72 17.62
C PRO A 100 11.28 -10.79 16.97
N ARG A 101 12.06 -11.53 17.77
CA ARG A 101 13.00 -12.56 17.28
C ARG A 101 12.38 -13.92 17.03
N LEU A 102 11.06 -14.07 17.22
CA LEU A 102 10.34 -15.32 16.93
C LEU A 102 10.18 -15.51 15.41
N TRP A 103 11.26 -15.92 14.74
CA TRP A 103 11.31 -16.04 13.29
C TRP A 103 10.21 -16.94 12.67
N PRO A 104 9.76 -18.06 13.29
CA PRO A 104 8.65 -18.84 12.73
C PRO A 104 7.33 -18.07 12.80
N VAL A 105 7.14 -17.28 13.88
CA VAL A 105 5.96 -16.43 14.06
C VAL A 105 5.95 -15.32 13.01
N ALA A 106 7.09 -14.69 12.74
CA ALA A 106 7.20 -13.68 11.67
C ALA A 106 6.78 -14.26 10.31
N LEU A 107 7.21 -15.47 9.98
CA LEU A 107 6.79 -16.16 8.75
C LEU A 107 5.30 -16.49 8.73
N CYS A 108 4.73 -16.96 9.85
CA CYS A 108 3.29 -17.21 9.96
C CYS A 108 2.46 -15.93 9.76
N VAL A 109 2.87 -14.82 10.37
CA VAL A 109 2.20 -13.51 10.17
C VAL A 109 2.32 -13.07 8.72
N ALA A 110 3.48 -13.24 8.07
CA ALA A 110 3.65 -12.93 6.65
C ALA A 110 2.67 -13.71 5.77
N VAL A 111 2.50 -15.01 6.01
CA VAL A 111 1.56 -15.86 5.27
C VAL A 111 0.10 -15.42 5.49
N LEU A 112 -0.28 -15.11 6.72
CA LEU A 112 -1.63 -14.62 7.03
C LEU A 112 -1.89 -13.26 6.38
N HIS A 113 -0.92 -12.36 6.40
CA HIS A 113 -1.06 -11.05 5.76
C HIS A 113 -1.11 -11.17 4.23
N VAL A 114 -0.38 -12.10 3.60
CA VAL A 114 -0.55 -12.42 2.17
C VAL A 114 -1.95 -12.98 1.88
N ALA A 115 -2.52 -13.76 2.80
CA ALA A 115 -3.88 -14.27 2.66
C ALA A 115 -4.92 -13.14 2.77
N GLU A 116 -4.74 -12.20 3.69
CA GLU A 116 -5.48 -10.95 3.80
C GLU A 116 -5.42 -10.14 2.50
N MET A 117 -4.20 -9.80 2.03
CA MET A 117 -4.00 -9.09 0.75
C MET A 117 -4.65 -9.83 -0.43
N THR A 118 -4.61 -11.17 -0.42
CA THR A 118 -5.23 -11.97 -1.47
C THR A 118 -6.74 -11.90 -1.44
N ARG A 119 -7.37 -11.78 -0.26
CA ARG A 119 -8.81 -11.65 -0.10
C ARG A 119 -9.29 -10.23 -0.39
N ASP A 120 -8.57 -9.24 0.14
CA ASP A 120 -8.92 -7.82 0.15
C ASP A 120 -8.09 -7.02 -0.88
N ARG A 121 -7.89 -7.60 -2.08
CA ARG A 121 -7.03 -7.03 -3.15
C ARG A 121 -7.35 -5.60 -3.61
N TRP A 122 -8.53 -5.07 -3.28
CA TRP A 122 -8.88 -3.69 -3.63
C TRP A 122 -8.40 -2.67 -2.62
N SER A 123 -8.22 -3.07 -1.36
CA SER A 123 -7.65 -2.23 -0.32
C SER A 123 -6.15 -2.45 -0.16
N SER A 124 -5.61 -3.58 -0.64
CA SER A 124 -4.18 -3.84 -0.54
C SER A 124 -3.35 -2.82 -1.33
N ASP A 125 -2.37 -2.22 -0.68
CA ASP A 125 -1.45 -1.27 -1.30
C ASP A 125 0.02 -1.54 -0.91
N GLY A 126 0.91 -0.59 -1.22
CA GLY A 126 2.34 -0.72 -0.93
C GLY A 126 2.67 -0.84 0.56
N ALA A 127 1.80 -0.41 1.48
CA ALA A 127 1.98 -0.60 2.91
C ALA A 127 1.93 -2.09 3.27
N ASP A 128 0.94 -2.82 2.77
CA ASP A 128 0.77 -4.25 3.05
C ASP A 128 1.94 -5.06 2.49
N GLU A 129 2.39 -4.70 1.28
CA GLU A 129 3.56 -5.30 0.65
C GLU A 129 4.83 -5.09 1.49
N LEU A 130 5.05 -3.88 2.02
CA LEU A 130 6.18 -3.59 2.89
C LEU A 130 6.11 -4.37 4.22
N ILE A 131 4.93 -4.55 4.80
CA ILE A 131 4.76 -5.38 6.01
C ILE A 131 5.20 -6.81 5.72
N VAL A 132 4.75 -7.42 4.62
CA VAL A 132 5.18 -8.77 4.22
C VAL A 132 6.70 -8.82 4.02
N ILE A 133 7.28 -7.83 3.33
CA ILE A 133 8.71 -7.75 3.07
C ILE A 133 9.51 -7.71 4.38
N VAL A 134 9.09 -6.90 5.36
CA VAL A 134 9.73 -6.83 6.67
C VAL A 134 9.64 -8.17 7.39
N LEU A 135 8.46 -8.79 7.43
CA LEU A 135 8.25 -10.05 8.15
C LEU A 135 9.06 -11.20 7.55
N VAL A 136 9.17 -11.28 6.22
CA VAL A 136 10.02 -12.25 5.52
C VAL A 136 11.50 -11.95 5.78
N ALA A 137 11.92 -10.69 5.71
CA ALA A 137 13.29 -10.30 6.04
C ALA A 137 13.63 -10.66 7.50
N ALA A 138 12.71 -10.48 8.43
CA ALA A 138 12.87 -10.88 9.84
C ALA A 138 13.01 -12.40 10.01
N ALA A 139 12.18 -13.19 9.32
CA ALA A 139 12.24 -14.65 9.36
C ALA A 139 13.61 -15.20 8.92
N ILE A 140 14.28 -14.50 8.01
CA ILE A 140 15.64 -14.81 7.54
C ILE A 140 16.70 -14.22 8.48
N GLY A 141 16.54 -12.96 8.87
CA GLY A 141 17.49 -12.19 9.67
C GLY A 141 17.69 -12.72 11.09
N TYR A 142 16.72 -13.43 11.66
CA TYR A 142 16.78 -13.99 13.02
C TYR A 142 17.17 -15.47 13.12
N GLN A 143 17.61 -16.10 12.03
CA GLN A 143 18.14 -17.45 12.11
C GLN A 143 19.37 -17.52 13.05
N PRO A 144 19.62 -18.63 13.77
CA PRO A 144 20.74 -18.70 14.71
C PRO A 144 22.11 -18.38 14.06
N GLY A 145 22.93 -17.55 14.71
CA GLY A 145 24.28 -17.18 14.24
C GLY A 145 24.36 -15.97 13.29
N SER A 146 23.27 -15.24 13.08
CA SER A 146 23.05 -14.39 11.90
C SER A 146 23.37 -12.90 12.01
N ARG A 147 24.35 -12.43 12.81
CA ARG A 147 24.65 -10.97 12.84
C ARG A 147 24.84 -10.38 11.44
N VAL A 148 25.51 -11.12 10.55
CA VAL A 148 25.67 -10.75 9.14
C VAL A 148 24.33 -10.75 8.39
N ALA A 149 23.44 -11.73 8.63
CA ALA A 149 22.14 -11.76 7.97
C ALA A 149 21.23 -10.62 8.46
N ALA A 150 21.25 -10.28 9.75
CA ALA A 150 20.53 -9.12 10.27
C ALA A 150 21.01 -7.82 9.60
N THR A 151 22.33 -7.63 9.47
CA THR A 151 22.90 -6.48 8.72
C THR A 151 22.48 -6.49 7.25
N ALA A 152 22.51 -7.66 6.58
CA ALA A 152 22.06 -7.80 5.20
C ALA A 152 20.56 -7.48 5.05
N CYS A 153 19.72 -7.92 5.98
CA CYS A 153 18.31 -7.59 6.03
C CYS A 153 18.08 -6.09 6.22
N LEU A 154 18.84 -5.41 7.09
CA LEU A 154 18.74 -3.96 7.24
C LEU A 154 19.18 -3.19 5.98
N ALA A 155 20.25 -3.64 5.31
CA ALA A 155 20.65 -3.08 4.01
C ALA A 155 19.57 -3.29 2.94
N PHE A 156 19.02 -4.49 2.89
CA PHE A 156 17.93 -4.85 1.99
C PHE A 156 16.69 -3.98 2.25
N LEU A 157 16.26 -3.83 3.51
CA LEU A 157 15.07 -3.06 3.87
C LEU A 157 15.26 -1.56 3.61
N SER A 158 16.41 -0.98 3.92
CA SER A 158 16.67 0.44 3.61
C SER A 158 16.72 0.70 2.10
N LEU A 159 17.19 -0.27 1.30
CA LEU A 159 17.09 -0.20 -0.16
C LEU A 159 15.64 -0.33 -0.64
N GLN A 160 14.82 -1.21 -0.06
CA GLN A 160 13.39 -1.30 -0.38
C GLN A 160 12.65 0.02 -0.11
N LEU A 161 12.93 0.66 1.02
CA LEU A 161 12.39 1.99 1.34
C LEU A 161 12.76 3.01 0.24
N THR A 162 14.02 2.98 -0.19
CA THR A 162 14.56 3.88 -1.22
C THR A 162 13.88 3.66 -2.57
N ILE A 163 13.72 2.41 -2.98
CA ILE A 163 13.02 2.06 -4.23
C ILE A 163 11.54 2.47 -4.16
N GLY A 164 10.87 2.21 -3.03
CA GLY A 164 9.48 2.61 -2.81
C GLY A 164 9.29 4.12 -2.98
N TYR A 165 10.12 4.94 -2.33
CA TYR A 165 10.06 6.38 -2.48
C TYR A 165 10.47 6.87 -3.88
N ALA A 166 11.53 6.31 -4.47
CA ALA A 166 11.98 6.70 -5.82
C ALA A 166 10.91 6.41 -6.89
N THR A 167 10.29 5.23 -6.83
CA THR A 167 9.22 4.84 -7.78
C THR A 167 7.97 5.69 -7.60
N ALA A 168 7.57 5.96 -6.34
CA ALA A 168 6.47 6.85 -6.03
C ALA A 168 6.74 8.27 -6.57
N GLY A 169 7.90 8.85 -6.24
CA GLY A 169 8.27 10.20 -6.66
C GLY A 169 8.39 10.33 -8.18
N LEU A 170 9.02 9.35 -8.84
CA LEU A 170 9.18 9.36 -10.30
C LEU A 170 7.83 9.24 -11.02
N SER A 171 6.93 8.37 -10.55
CA SER A 171 5.60 8.23 -11.13
C SER A 171 4.78 9.53 -11.04
N LYS A 172 4.90 10.24 -9.91
CA LYS A 172 4.24 11.54 -9.71
C LYS A 172 4.91 12.64 -10.55
N ALA A 173 6.24 12.66 -10.66
CA ALA A 173 6.95 13.61 -11.50
C ALA A 173 6.58 13.46 -12.99
N GLN A 174 6.38 12.23 -13.47
CA GLN A 174 5.98 11.97 -14.86
C GLN A 174 4.52 12.32 -15.13
N SER A 175 3.65 12.27 -14.12
CA SER A 175 2.23 12.57 -14.26
C SER A 175 1.94 14.06 -14.36
N ALA A 176 1.38 14.49 -15.49
CA ALA A 176 0.93 15.87 -15.68
C ALA A 176 -0.13 16.30 -14.65
N THR A 177 -0.97 15.36 -14.19
CA THR A 177 -2.00 15.58 -13.17
C THR A 177 -1.39 15.85 -11.78
N TRP A 178 -0.27 15.21 -11.46
CA TRP A 178 0.48 15.49 -10.24
C TRP A 178 1.22 16.81 -10.33
N ARG A 179 1.97 17.05 -11.43
CA ARG A 179 2.73 18.30 -11.62
C ARG A 179 1.87 19.57 -11.63
N SER A 180 0.59 19.47 -11.97
CA SER A 180 -0.37 20.57 -11.96
C SER A 180 -1.09 20.77 -10.63
N GLY A 181 -0.90 19.88 -9.64
CA GLY A 181 -1.62 19.91 -8.37
C GLY A 181 -3.03 19.32 -8.39
N TYR A 182 -3.57 18.99 -9.56
CA TYR A 182 -4.91 18.42 -9.68
C TYR A 182 -5.06 17.05 -8.99
N ALA A 183 -3.98 16.27 -8.94
CA ALA A 183 -3.99 14.98 -8.24
C ALA A 183 -4.30 15.15 -6.74
N VAL A 184 -3.65 16.12 -6.09
CA VAL A 184 -3.84 16.39 -4.65
C VAL A 184 -5.28 16.81 -4.37
N VAL A 185 -5.83 17.70 -5.19
CA VAL A 185 -7.25 18.09 -5.09
C VAL A 185 -8.16 16.88 -5.32
N GLY A 186 -7.86 16.06 -6.34
CA GLY A 186 -8.65 14.87 -6.67
C GLY A 186 -8.71 13.85 -5.53
N ILE A 187 -7.57 13.57 -4.89
CA ILE A 187 -7.46 12.69 -3.73
C ILE A 187 -8.32 13.22 -2.57
N LEU A 188 -8.16 14.51 -2.24
CA LEU A 188 -8.90 15.13 -1.14
C LEU A 188 -10.42 15.27 -1.42
N ARG A 189 -10.85 15.15 -2.68
CA ARG A 189 -12.27 15.12 -3.05
C ARG A 189 -12.92 13.75 -2.92
N THR A 190 -12.15 12.69 -2.70
CA THR A 190 -12.73 11.35 -2.56
C THR A 190 -13.60 11.26 -1.32
N THR A 191 -14.67 10.48 -1.38
CA THR A 191 -15.62 10.32 -0.28
C THR A 191 -15.06 9.47 0.86
N ILE A 192 -14.14 8.54 0.53
CA ILE A 192 -13.58 7.57 1.47
C ILE A 192 -12.30 8.11 2.12
N TYR A 193 -11.46 8.83 1.37
CA TYR A 193 -10.10 9.21 1.77
C TYR A 193 -9.84 10.73 1.70
N GLY A 194 -10.87 11.56 1.68
CA GLY A 194 -10.74 12.99 1.40
C GLY A 194 -11.24 13.91 2.49
N ASP A 195 -10.71 15.14 2.51
CA ASP A 195 -11.26 16.26 3.27
C ASP A 195 -11.94 17.25 2.30
N PRO A 196 -13.29 17.29 2.25
CA PRO A 196 -14.02 18.13 1.31
C PRO A 196 -13.89 19.64 1.59
N ARG A 197 -13.43 20.05 2.78
CA ARG A 197 -13.12 21.46 3.08
C ARG A 197 -11.77 21.80 2.45
N LEU A 198 -10.73 21.02 2.74
CA LEU A 198 -9.40 21.24 2.20
C LEU A 198 -9.39 21.14 0.67
N ALA A 199 -10.12 20.18 0.11
CA ALA A 199 -10.33 20.04 -1.32
C ALA A 199 -10.89 21.32 -1.96
N ARG A 200 -11.90 21.94 -1.35
CA ARG A 200 -12.49 23.20 -1.84
C ARG A 200 -11.52 24.37 -1.74
N ILE A 201 -10.71 24.43 -0.68
CA ILE A 201 -9.69 25.48 -0.51
C ILE A 201 -8.63 25.35 -1.60
N LEU A 202 -8.07 24.16 -1.78
CA LEU A 202 -7.03 23.91 -2.79
C LEU A 202 -7.55 24.03 -4.22
N ALA A 203 -8.82 23.66 -4.48
CA ALA A 203 -9.45 23.86 -5.78
C ALA A 203 -9.57 25.34 -6.18
N ARG A 204 -9.63 26.26 -5.20
CA ARG A 204 -9.65 27.71 -5.42
C ARG A 204 -8.25 28.33 -5.55
N HIS A 205 -7.20 27.62 -5.13
CA HIS A 205 -5.82 28.11 -5.10
C HIS A 205 -4.89 27.13 -5.81
N SER A 206 -4.90 27.17 -7.15
CA SER A 206 -4.11 26.26 -7.99
C SER A 206 -2.61 26.30 -7.71
N LEU A 207 -2.06 27.47 -7.38
CA LEU A 207 -0.65 27.60 -6.97
C LEU A 207 -0.36 26.82 -5.68
N ALA A 208 -1.22 26.93 -4.66
CA ALA A 208 -1.05 26.20 -3.41
C ALA A 208 -1.14 24.67 -3.62
N ALA A 209 -2.10 24.23 -4.45
CA ALA A 209 -2.22 22.81 -4.81
C ALA A 209 -0.99 22.29 -5.57
N SER A 210 -0.45 23.09 -6.49
CA SER A 210 0.76 22.76 -7.24
C SER A 210 1.99 22.71 -6.35
N LEU A 211 2.20 23.72 -5.48
CA LEU A 211 3.29 23.73 -4.51
C LEU A 211 3.26 22.51 -3.60
N LEU A 212 2.09 22.18 -3.05
CA LEU A 212 1.91 21.00 -2.22
C LEU A 212 2.24 19.70 -2.98
N ALA A 213 1.79 19.58 -4.24
CA ALA A 213 2.11 18.42 -5.07
C ALA A 213 3.62 18.31 -5.34
N TRP A 214 4.29 19.42 -5.64
CA TRP A 214 5.73 19.43 -5.85
C TRP A 214 6.52 19.17 -4.57
N THR A 215 6.04 19.61 -3.40
CA THR A 215 6.62 19.22 -2.11
C THR A 215 6.59 17.69 -1.93
N VAL A 216 5.48 17.04 -2.26
CA VAL A 216 5.38 15.56 -2.22
C VAL A 216 6.33 14.92 -3.22
N ILE A 217 6.33 15.36 -4.49
CA ILE A 217 7.22 14.82 -5.54
C ILE A 217 8.69 14.93 -5.12
N LEU A 218 9.14 16.12 -4.73
CA LEU A 218 10.53 16.37 -4.37
C LEU A 218 10.91 15.66 -3.08
N GLY A 219 10.00 15.61 -2.10
CA GLY A 219 10.21 14.87 -0.85
C GLY A 219 10.40 13.38 -1.09
N GLU A 220 9.54 12.76 -1.91
CA GLU A 220 9.65 11.35 -2.28
C GLU A 220 10.92 11.08 -3.11
N LEU A 221 11.29 11.95 -4.05
CA LEU A 221 12.54 11.80 -4.80
C LEU A 221 13.77 11.94 -3.91
N ALA A 222 13.76 12.87 -2.94
CA ALA A 222 14.85 13.03 -2.00
C ALA A 222 15.00 11.84 -1.05
N LEU A 223 13.88 11.29 -0.55
CA LEU A 223 13.86 10.03 0.20
C LEU A 223 14.25 8.83 -0.69
N GLY A 224 13.92 8.87 -1.98
CA GLY A 224 14.38 7.92 -2.99
C GLY A 224 15.88 8.04 -3.33
N ALA A 225 16.55 9.08 -2.85
CA ALA A 225 17.98 9.30 -2.95
C ALA A 225 18.69 9.20 -1.58
N ILE A 226 18.03 8.67 -0.55
CA ILE A 226 18.53 8.69 0.84
C ILE A 226 19.88 7.99 1.02
N TRP A 227 20.21 7.00 0.19
CA TRP A 227 21.52 6.34 0.16
C TRP A 227 22.66 7.24 -0.34
N PHE A 228 22.36 8.36 -0.97
CA PHE A 228 23.35 9.33 -1.44
C PHE A 228 23.45 10.56 -0.53
N LEU A 229 22.53 10.71 0.44
CA LEU A 229 22.56 11.83 1.36
C LEU A 229 23.69 11.68 2.41
N PRO A 230 24.31 12.78 2.85
CA PRO A 230 25.14 12.81 4.06
C PRO A 230 24.37 12.29 5.27
N GLY A 231 25.04 11.54 6.16
CA GLY A 231 24.38 10.93 7.34
C GLY A 231 23.62 11.93 8.22
N VAL A 232 24.15 13.15 8.36
CA VAL A 232 23.50 14.24 9.11
C VAL A 232 22.14 14.67 8.54
N LEU A 233 21.90 14.45 7.24
CA LEU A 233 20.64 14.80 6.60
C LEU A 233 19.60 13.67 6.68
N ILE A 234 19.99 12.43 6.97
CA ILE A 234 19.04 11.30 6.99
C ILE A 234 17.92 11.51 8.04
N PRO A 235 18.20 11.82 9.32
CA PRO A 235 17.14 12.02 10.31
C PRO A 235 16.10 13.09 9.96
N PRO A 236 16.46 14.33 9.54
CA PRO A 236 15.46 15.34 9.21
C PRO A 236 14.62 14.96 7.98
N PHE A 237 15.19 14.28 6.96
CA PHE A 237 14.40 13.80 5.83
C PHE A 237 13.40 12.71 6.25
N LEU A 238 13.81 11.78 7.11
CA LEU A 238 12.89 10.78 7.68
C LEU A 238 11.82 11.42 8.56
N ALA A 239 12.14 12.45 9.34
CA ALA A 239 11.15 13.19 10.12
C ALA A 239 10.09 13.86 9.22
N CYS A 240 10.52 14.47 8.11
CA CYS A 240 9.59 14.98 7.10
C CYS A 240 8.73 13.88 6.48
N GLY A 241 9.33 12.71 6.19
CA GLY A 241 8.59 11.53 5.73
C GLY A 241 7.55 11.05 6.73
N LEU A 242 7.88 11.01 8.02
CA LEU A 242 6.93 10.65 9.08
C LEU A 242 5.77 11.65 9.16
N LEU A 243 6.06 12.95 9.09
CA LEU A 243 5.02 14.00 9.08
C LEU A 243 4.11 13.88 7.87
N PHE A 244 4.65 13.54 6.70
CA PHE A 244 3.86 13.23 5.52
C PHE A 244 2.91 12.05 5.77
N HIS A 245 3.41 10.96 6.35
CA HIS A 245 2.61 9.78 6.70
C HIS A 245 1.52 10.07 7.73
N VAL A 246 1.82 10.88 8.74
CA VAL A 246 0.83 11.38 9.71
C VAL A 246 -0.25 12.20 9.00
N GLY A 247 0.15 13.05 8.05
CA GLY A 247 -0.77 13.80 7.19
C GLY A 247 -1.68 12.87 6.38
N CYS A 248 -1.13 11.82 5.76
CA CYS A 248 -1.90 10.81 5.04
C CYS A 248 -2.88 10.07 5.95
N ALA A 249 -2.46 9.61 7.13
CA ALA A 249 -3.39 8.98 8.08
C ALA A 249 -4.51 9.93 8.51
N ARG A 250 -4.18 11.19 8.81
CA ARG A 250 -5.16 12.17 9.31
C ARG A 250 -6.14 12.66 8.24
N LEU A 251 -5.66 12.90 7.02
CA LEU A 251 -6.45 13.49 5.94
C LEU A 251 -7.09 12.42 5.06
N MET A 252 -6.44 11.27 4.92
CA MET A 252 -6.82 10.20 4.02
C MET A 252 -7.23 8.91 4.73
N GLY A 253 -7.17 8.81 6.07
CA GLY A 253 -7.56 7.61 6.78
C GLY A 253 -6.67 6.39 6.52
N LEU A 254 -5.47 6.60 5.97
CA LEU A 254 -4.52 5.54 5.66
C LEU A 254 -3.72 5.15 6.92
N ASN A 255 -4.35 4.44 7.85
CA ASN A 255 -3.76 4.15 9.15
C ASN A 255 -2.60 3.14 9.06
N THR A 256 -2.74 2.06 8.29
CA THR A 256 -1.64 1.08 8.10
C THR A 256 -0.41 1.72 7.45
N PHE A 257 -0.62 2.66 6.52
CA PHE A 257 0.45 3.40 5.82
C PHE A 257 1.35 4.20 6.78
N LEU A 258 0.77 4.76 7.86
CA LEU A 258 1.51 5.46 8.90
C LEU A 258 2.54 4.57 9.62
N TRP A 259 2.31 3.27 9.66
CA TRP A 259 3.20 2.34 10.36
C TRP A 259 4.13 1.62 9.40
N ALA A 260 3.64 1.18 8.24
CA ALA A 260 4.37 0.31 7.32
C ALA A 260 5.65 0.96 6.76
N PHE A 261 5.58 2.20 6.28
CA PHE A 261 6.77 2.88 5.75
C PHE A 261 7.73 3.31 6.86
N PRO A 262 7.27 3.98 7.95
CA PRO A 262 8.13 4.31 9.08
C PRO A 262 8.76 3.11 9.79
N ALA A 263 8.18 1.90 9.66
CA ALA A 263 8.83 0.69 10.15
C ALA A 263 10.24 0.46 9.57
N LEU A 264 10.53 0.96 8.37
CA LEU A 264 11.83 0.84 7.73
C LEU A 264 12.79 1.99 8.12
N TYR A 265 12.34 3.01 8.84
CA TYR A 265 13.18 4.16 9.21
C TYR A 265 14.37 3.81 10.11
N PRO A 266 14.26 2.88 11.08
CA PRO A 266 15.44 2.39 11.80
C PRO A 266 16.52 1.82 10.87
N ALA A 267 16.12 1.08 9.83
CA ALA A 267 17.05 0.57 8.82
C ALA A 267 17.64 1.69 7.96
N ALA A 268 16.88 2.75 7.68
CA ALA A 268 17.37 3.91 6.95
C ALA A 268 18.35 4.77 7.78
N LEU A 269 18.09 4.94 9.08
CA LEU A 269 19.00 5.62 10.00
C LEU A 269 20.35 4.88 10.13
N ALA A 270 20.35 3.56 9.92
CA ALA A 270 21.54 2.71 9.90
C ALA A 270 22.37 2.79 8.60
N ILE A 271 21.92 3.56 7.60
CA ILE A 271 22.58 3.63 6.29
C ILE A 271 24.08 4.04 6.36
N PRO A 272 24.52 5.02 7.17
CA PRO A 272 25.94 5.39 7.19
C PRO A 272 26.86 4.22 7.57
N GLU A 273 26.48 3.40 8.55
CA GLU A 273 27.26 2.22 8.98
C GLU A 273 27.10 1.07 7.97
N LEU A 274 25.91 0.93 7.37
CA LEU A 274 25.68 -0.04 6.30
C LEU A 274 26.55 0.27 5.08
N ARG A 275 26.76 1.55 4.73
CA ARG A 275 27.69 1.96 3.67
C ARG A 275 29.12 1.55 4.05
N ALA A 276 29.57 1.87 5.26
CA ALA A 276 30.90 1.49 5.73
C ALA A 276 31.12 -0.03 5.68
N THR A 277 30.11 -0.81 6.06
CA THR A 277 30.13 -2.28 6.00
C THR A 277 30.10 -2.80 4.56
N ALA A 278 29.33 -2.16 3.67
CA ALA A 278 29.26 -2.51 2.26
C ALA A 278 30.59 -2.33 1.54
N TYR A 279 31.36 -1.28 1.87
CA TYR A 279 32.71 -1.10 1.34
C TYR A 279 33.69 -2.18 1.83
N ALA A 280 33.51 -2.73 3.04
CA ALA A 280 34.37 -3.77 3.60
C ALA A 280 34.02 -5.19 3.14
N HIS A 281 32.75 -5.48 2.84
CA HIS A 281 32.23 -6.84 2.60
C HIS A 281 31.32 -6.95 1.37
N ALA A 282 31.53 -6.13 0.34
CA ALA A 282 30.68 -6.00 -0.84
C ALA A 282 30.23 -7.34 -1.46
N GLY A 283 31.14 -8.32 -1.58
CA GLY A 283 30.83 -9.63 -2.16
C GLY A 283 29.83 -10.47 -1.36
N GLN A 284 29.91 -10.45 -0.02
CA GLN A 284 29.02 -11.23 0.85
C GLN A 284 27.63 -10.59 0.97
N LEU A 285 27.57 -9.25 0.96
CA LEU A 285 26.31 -8.52 1.00
C LEU A 285 25.55 -8.64 -0.33
N LEU A 286 26.23 -8.56 -1.48
CA LEU A 286 25.57 -8.82 -2.76
C LEU A 286 25.00 -10.25 -2.82
N PHE A 287 25.73 -11.25 -2.33
CA PHE A 287 25.28 -12.64 -2.34
C PHE A 287 24.03 -12.91 -1.49
N LEU A 288 23.75 -12.09 -0.46
CA LEU A 288 22.55 -12.23 0.38
C LEU A 288 21.42 -11.29 -0.07
N VAL A 289 21.75 -10.09 -0.55
CA VAL A 289 20.76 -9.09 -1.00
C VAL A 289 20.17 -9.49 -2.35
N LEU A 290 20.96 -10.07 -3.27
CA LEU A 290 20.47 -10.46 -4.59
C LEU A 290 19.43 -11.59 -4.56
N PRO A 291 19.57 -12.67 -3.76
CA PRO A 291 18.52 -13.68 -3.63
C PRO A 291 17.26 -13.16 -2.93
N LEU A 292 17.40 -12.28 -1.94
CA LEU A 292 16.25 -11.61 -1.31
C LEU A 292 15.48 -10.76 -2.33
N ALA A 293 16.21 -9.94 -3.09
CA ALA A 293 15.64 -9.13 -4.17
C ALA A 293 15.05 -10.00 -5.29
N ALA A 294 15.72 -11.08 -5.70
CA ALA A 294 15.25 -11.99 -6.74
C ALA A 294 14.03 -12.81 -6.29
N GLY A 295 14.01 -13.28 -5.05
CA GLY A 295 12.87 -13.99 -4.46
C GLY A 295 11.64 -13.09 -4.35
N LEU A 296 11.82 -11.83 -3.98
CA LEU A 296 10.75 -10.84 -3.97
C LEU A 296 10.33 -10.44 -5.37
N CYS A 297 11.24 -10.23 -6.32
CA CYS A 297 10.90 -10.02 -7.72
C CYS A 297 10.14 -11.22 -8.31
N GLY A 298 10.46 -12.45 -7.90
CA GLY A 298 9.73 -13.66 -8.27
C GLY A 298 8.33 -13.73 -7.65
N LEU A 299 8.21 -13.41 -6.35
CA LEU A 299 6.92 -13.26 -5.66
C LEU A 299 6.06 -12.16 -6.32
N TRP A 300 6.69 -11.04 -6.68
CA TRP A 300 6.09 -9.91 -7.37
C TRP A 300 5.69 -10.22 -8.81
N PHE A 301 6.50 -10.96 -9.55
CA PHE A 301 6.13 -11.44 -10.87
C PHE A 301 4.94 -12.39 -10.76
N TRP A 302 4.93 -13.27 -9.76
CA TRP A 302 3.81 -14.19 -9.50
C TRP A 302 2.52 -13.45 -9.10
N LEU A 303 2.61 -12.43 -8.24
CA LEU A 303 1.48 -11.59 -7.82
C LEU A 303 1.01 -10.60 -8.91
N GLY A 304 1.96 -9.96 -9.60
CA GLY A 304 1.77 -8.81 -10.50
C GLY A 304 1.61 -9.12 -11.99
N HIS A 305 2.23 -10.19 -12.52
CA HIS A 305 2.05 -10.59 -13.94
C HIS A 305 0.60 -11.00 -14.26
N ARG A 306 -0.24 -11.23 -13.24
CA ARG A 306 -1.68 -11.48 -13.39
C ARG A 306 -2.54 -10.22 -13.46
N ALA A 307 -1.98 -9.02 -13.23
CA ALA A 307 -2.70 -7.74 -13.32
C ALA A 307 -2.60 -7.08 -14.71
N LEU A 308 -1.42 -7.14 -15.34
CA LEU A 308 -1.14 -6.45 -16.62
C LEU A 308 -1.76 -7.13 -17.85
N SER A 309 -2.09 -8.43 -17.78
CA SER A 309 -2.78 -9.16 -18.87
C SER A 309 -4.24 -8.72 -19.11
N SER A 310 -4.74 -7.76 -18.34
CA SER A 310 -6.09 -7.18 -18.52
C SER A 310 -6.10 -5.76 -19.12
N ALA A 311 -4.94 -5.12 -19.31
CA ALA A 311 -4.84 -3.85 -20.03
C ALA A 311 -5.03 -4.00 -21.56
N ASP A 312 -4.89 -5.23 -22.09
CA ASP A 312 -5.15 -5.52 -23.50
C ASP A 312 -6.63 -5.63 -23.86
N VAL A 313 -7.52 -5.81 -22.87
CA VAL A 313 -8.97 -5.90 -23.10
C VAL A 313 -9.59 -4.50 -23.27
N THR A 314 -9.06 -3.48 -22.61
CA THR A 314 -9.53 -2.09 -22.78
C THR A 314 -9.00 -1.43 -24.05
N ARG A 315 -7.88 -1.89 -24.62
CA ARG A 315 -7.37 -1.40 -25.91
C ARG A 315 -8.09 -1.95 -27.14
N ARG A 316 -8.76 -3.09 -27.05
CA ARG A 316 -9.55 -3.68 -28.16
C ARG A 316 -11.02 -3.24 -28.19
N GLY A 317 -11.46 -2.47 -27.20
CA GLY A 317 -12.86 -2.08 -27.01
C GLY A 317 -13.22 -0.66 -27.43
N THR A 318 -12.29 0.17 -27.92
CA THR A 318 -12.64 1.49 -28.47
C THR A 318 -13.19 1.31 -29.90
N PRO A 319 -14.49 1.54 -30.15
CA PRO A 319 -14.98 1.62 -31.51
C PRO A 319 -14.32 2.85 -32.13
N LYS A 320 -13.56 2.67 -33.22
CA LYS A 320 -13.14 3.78 -34.06
C LYS A 320 -14.37 4.64 -34.37
N HIS A 321 -14.29 5.93 -34.06
CA HIS A 321 -15.28 6.93 -34.43
C HIS A 321 -15.68 6.73 -35.90
N ARG A 322 -16.85 6.14 -36.13
CA ARG A 322 -17.55 6.24 -37.40
C ARG A 322 -18.39 7.51 -37.33
N SER A 323 -18.28 8.33 -38.36
CA SER A 323 -19.09 9.51 -38.63
C SER A 323 -20.58 9.22 -38.39
N PRO A 324 -21.37 10.20 -37.91
CA PRO A 324 -22.78 9.99 -37.59
C PRO A 324 -23.55 9.68 -38.86
N THR A 325 -23.80 8.39 -39.09
CA THR A 325 -24.77 7.93 -40.08
C THR A 325 -26.15 8.11 -39.47
N ARG A 326 -27.05 8.73 -40.25
CA ARG A 326 -28.45 9.03 -39.91
C ARG A 326 -29.08 7.96 -39.01
N VAL A 327 -29.48 8.37 -37.82
CA VAL A 327 -30.35 7.59 -36.95
C VAL A 327 -31.65 7.30 -37.71
N ARG A 328 -31.86 6.04 -38.06
CA ARG A 328 -33.12 5.54 -38.62
C ARG A 328 -34.16 5.62 -37.50
N PRO A 329 -35.33 6.25 -37.68
CA PRO A 329 -36.32 6.34 -36.62
C PRO A 329 -36.78 4.93 -36.22
N LEU A 330 -36.83 4.69 -34.91
CA LEU A 330 -37.34 3.46 -34.32
C LEU A 330 -38.77 3.21 -34.83
N ARG A 331 -39.01 2.01 -35.38
CA ARG A 331 -40.37 1.57 -35.70
C ARG A 331 -41.19 1.55 -34.40
N PRO A 332 -42.42 2.07 -34.40
CA PRO A 332 -43.29 1.96 -33.23
C PRO A 332 -43.61 0.48 -32.97
N ALA A 333 -43.61 0.12 -31.68
CA ALA A 333 -43.95 -1.22 -31.24
C ALA A 333 -45.38 -1.62 -31.69
N PRO A 334 -45.61 -2.91 -32.01
CA PRO A 334 -46.93 -3.40 -32.38
C PRO A 334 -47.94 -3.16 -31.25
N ARG A 335 -49.13 -2.66 -31.60
CA ARG A 335 -50.24 -2.45 -30.66
C ARG A 335 -50.70 -3.80 -30.11
N ILE A 336 -50.63 -3.97 -28.79
CA ILE A 336 -51.32 -5.05 -28.08
C ILE A 336 -52.83 -4.72 -28.10
N PRO A 337 -53.70 -5.55 -28.70
CA PRO A 337 -55.14 -5.33 -28.66
C PRO A 337 -55.65 -5.43 -27.22
N GLY A 338 -56.43 -4.45 -26.76
CA GLY A 338 -57.20 -4.55 -25.51
C GLY A 338 -56.77 -3.64 -24.33
N ARG A 339 -55.70 -2.84 -24.43
CA ARG A 339 -55.41 -1.81 -23.41
C ARG A 339 -55.89 -0.43 -23.85
N GLN A 340 -57.00 0.02 -23.29
CA GLN A 340 -57.40 1.44 -23.35
C GLN A 340 -56.33 2.29 -22.65
N ARG A 341 -55.94 3.41 -23.26
CA ARG A 341 -55.03 4.39 -22.63
C ARG A 341 -55.80 5.11 -21.52
N PRO A 342 -55.19 5.35 -20.34
CA PRO A 342 -55.79 6.23 -19.36
C PRO A 342 -55.88 7.65 -19.92
N THR A 343 -57.05 8.27 -19.77
CA THR A 343 -57.32 9.67 -20.11
C THR A 343 -56.40 10.58 -19.28
N PRO A 344 -55.76 11.60 -19.90
CA PRO A 344 -54.99 12.57 -19.13
C PRO A 344 -55.93 13.41 -18.25
N PRO A 345 -55.50 13.80 -17.03
CA PRO A 345 -56.29 14.69 -16.18
C PRO A 345 -56.40 16.08 -16.82
N LEU A 346 -57.57 16.70 -16.67
CA LEU A 346 -57.87 18.05 -17.15
C LEU A 346 -57.01 19.10 -16.42
N PRO A 347 -56.65 20.21 -17.09
CA PRO A 347 -55.89 21.28 -16.47
C PRO A 347 -56.73 21.98 -15.40
N VAL A 348 -56.10 22.20 -14.24
CA VAL A 348 -56.66 22.98 -13.12
C VAL A 348 -56.65 24.45 -13.53
N GLU A 349 -57.83 25.07 -13.59
CA GLU A 349 -57.98 26.52 -13.73
C GLU A 349 -57.39 27.22 -12.50
N GLU A 350 -56.44 28.13 -12.72
CA GLU A 350 -56.05 29.16 -11.76
C GLU A 350 -57.25 30.09 -11.49
N ARG A 351 -57.63 30.25 -10.23
CA ARG A 351 -58.45 31.39 -9.76
C ARG A 351 -57.62 32.24 -8.82
N THR A 352 -57.35 33.46 -9.31
CA THR A 352 -57.04 34.73 -8.63
C THR A 352 -55.87 34.80 -7.67
#